data_AF-A0A1Q7B1E3-F1
#
_entry.id   AF-A0A1Q7B1E3-F1
#
_cell.length_a   1.000
_cell.length_b   1.000
_cell.length_c   1.000
_cell.angle_alpha   90.00
_cell.angle_beta   90.00
_cell.angle_gamma   90.00
#
_symmetry.space_group_name_H-M   'P 1'
#
loop_
_entity.id
_entity.type
_entity.pdbx_description
1 polymer ?
#
loop_
_entity_poly.entity_id
_entity_poly.type
_entity_poly.pdbx_seq_one_letter_code
_entity_poly.pdbx_strand_id
1 'polypeptide(L)'
;MSDYVGGPIAKIYGASKEVRRIAKDFDLVHLPDSTYGAFIRHPRLVLTMWGYFTWRLVPKWYAERFGFPINIPGTAAGIEFMALNTVAMRTAKVVVSLLPLKYIPRQHLQENLFYVPPPLSFSETPGSSNESRYDIDVSAEHSDIVFIFGSRDLSIKGKGAQLAVDAFTRLLLRDRIRAILIIVGGKKNALSVPNAVRDSVIFTGFLKRHDYLGLLGPGRCFLALSHGEELDYACLEAMVSGCAVIASDIPAHYVVKDHETGRVVSRNIDSVHSAMLDLADNDTRLNLGKNASRQVKQLTSPTEVAKSYATIYQRVLST
;
A
#
# COMPACT_ATOMS: atom_id res chain seq x y z
N MET A 1 -16.57 -21.93 9.85
CA MET A 1 -16.46 -20.62 9.17
C MET A 1 -17.68 -20.35 8.26
N SER A 2 -18.91 -20.62 8.72
CA SER A 2 -20.15 -20.32 7.97
C SER A 2 -20.81 -19.00 8.38
N ASP A 3 -20.29 -18.30 9.39
CA ASP A 3 -20.92 -17.09 9.95
C ASP A 3 -20.62 -15.80 9.16
N TYR A 4 -19.95 -15.91 8.01
CA TYR A 4 -19.57 -14.77 7.16
C TYR A 4 -20.38 -14.65 5.86
N VAL A 5 -21.48 -15.40 5.73
CA VAL A 5 -22.42 -15.28 4.61
C VAL A 5 -23.46 -14.22 4.96
N GLY A 6 -23.22 -12.98 4.53
CA GLY A 6 -24.16 -11.88 4.72
C GLY A 6 -23.58 -10.52 4.35
N GLY A 7 -24.47 -9.54 4.14
CA GLY A 7 -24.10 -8.15 3.94
C GLY A 7 -23.34 -7.55 5.15
N PRO A 8 -22.78 -6.34 5.02
CA PRO A 8 -21.90 -5.75 6.04
C PRO A 8 -22.47 -5.74 7.47
N ILE A 9 -23.77 -5.50 7.63
CA ILE A 9 -24.47 -5.50 8.92
C ILE A 9 -24.45 -6.88 9.58
N ALA A 10 -24.65 -7.95 8.81
CA ALA A 10 -24.60 -9.31 9.34
C ALA A 10 -23.19 -9.66 9.84
N LYS A 11 -22.15 -9.18 9.14
CA LYS A 11 -20.76 -9.35 9.56
C LYS A 11 -20.46 -8.58 10.86
N ILE A 12 -20.96 -7.35 11.00
CA ILE A 12 -20.84 -6.56 12.24
C ILE A 12 -21.53 -7.27 13.41
N TYR A 13 -22.73 -7.80 13.20
CA TYR A 13 -23.47 -8.52 14.25
C TYR A 13 -22.76 -9.82 14.65
N GLY A 14 -22.28 -10.59 13.67
CA GLY A 14 -21.48 -11.79 13.89
C GLY A 14 -20.20 -11.49 14.68
N ALA A 15 -19.44 -10.48 14.27
CA ALA A 15 -18.25 -10.02 14.98
C ALA A 15 -18.57 -9.59 16.42
N SER A 16 -19.68 -8.87 16.62
CA SER A 16 -20.12 -8.43 17.95
C SER A 16 -20.50 -9.59 18.88
N LYS A 17 -21.07 -10.67 18.34
CA LYS A 17 -21.37 -11.89 19.11
C LYS A 17 -20.08 -12.62 19.47
N GLU A 18 -19.15 -12.73 18.51
CA GLU A 18 -17.91 -13.46 18.69
C GLU A 18 -16.95 -12.77 19.67
N VAL A 19 -16.81 -11.44 19.59
CA VAL A 19 -16.03 -10.67 20.58
C VAL A 19 -16.60 -10.85 21.98
N ARG A 20 -17.93 -10.78 22.15
CA ARG A 20 -18.57 -11.01 23.45
C ARG A 20 -18.39 -12.44 23.97
N ARG A 21 -18.24 -13.43 23.08
CA ARG A 21 -17.95 -14.81 23.44
C ARG A 21 -16.50 -14.95 23.91
N ILE A 22 -15.54 -14.51 23.09
CA ILE A 22 -14.10 -14.58 23.38
C ILE A 22 -13.75 -13.75 24.62
N ALA A 23 -14.32 -12.57 24.79
CA ALA A 23 -14.03 -11.70 25.94
C ALA A 23 -14.41 -12.29 27.31
N LYS A 24 -15.14 -13.41 27.36
CA LYS A 24 -15.39 -14.15 28.61
C LYS A 24 -14.17 -14.95 29.08
N ASP A 25 -13.36 -15.42 28.13
CA ASP A 25 -12.26 -16.35 28.39
C ASP A 25 -10.89 -15.66 28.33
N PHE A 26 -10.84 -14.40 27.86
CA PHE A 26 -9.59 -13.66 27.64
C PHE A 26 -9.61 -12.27 28.26
N ASP A 27 -8.46 -11.85 28.79
CA ASP A 27 -8.31 -10.53 29.42
C ASP A 27 -8.23 -9.37 28.42
N LEU A 28 -7.98 -9.65 27.15
CA LEU A 28 -7.93 -8.67 26.09
C LEU A 28 -8.39 -9.28 24.78
N VAL A 29 -9.14 -8.51 23.99
CA VAL A 29 -9.51 -8.87 22.63
C VAL A 29 -8.99 -7.78 21.70
N HIS A 30 -8.24 -8.17 20.68
CA HIS A 30 -7.81 -7.26 19.62
C HIS A 30 -8.45 -7.66 18.30
N LEU A 31 -9.24 -6.76 17.72
CA LEU A 31 -9.73 -6.89 16.35
C LEU A 31 -8.82 -6.14 15.39
N PRO A 32 -8.25 -6.82 14.38
CA PRO A 32 -7.35 -6.19 13.41
C PRO A 32 -8.08 -5.29 12.39
N ASP A 33 -9.40 -5.16 12.49
CA ASP A 33 -10.24 -4.33 11.61
C ASP A 33 -11.27 -3.58 12.46
N SER A 34 -11.13 -2.26 12.49
CA SER A 34 -11.98 -1.34 13.24
C SER A 34 -13.42 -1.32 12.77
N THR A 35 -13.71 -1.66 11.51
CA THR A 35 -15.07 -1.56 10.96
C THR A 35 -16.02 -2.58 11.58
N TYR A 36 -15.58 -3.83 11.76
CA TYR A 36 -16.36 -4.86 12.43
C TYR A 36 -16.49 -4.62 13.93
N GLY A 37 -15.55 -3.88 14.52
CA GLY A 37 -15.56 -3.48 15.93
C GLY A 37 -16.33 -2.20 16.24
N ALA A 38 -16.85 -1.51 15.22
CA ALA A 38 -17.32 -0.12 15.34
C ALA A 38 -18.42 0.10 16.38
N PHE A 39 -19.24 -0.90 16.70
CA PHE A 39 -20.34 -0.77 17.67
C PHE A 39 -20.10 -1.54 18.98
N ILE A 40 -18.92 -2.15 19.14
CA ILE A 40 -18.62 -3.00 20.29
C ILE A 40 -18.02 -2.14 21.39
N ARG A 41 -18.80 -1.93 22.46
CA ARG A 41 -18.33 -1.24 23.67
C ARG A 41 -17.84 -2.27 24.67
N HIS A 42 -16.52 -2.41 24.78
CA HIS A 42 -15.90 -3.31 25.74
C HIS A 42 -14.60 -2.69 26.29
N PRO A 43 -14.38 -2.68 27.62
CA PRO A 43 -13.23 -2.01 28.23
C PRO A 43 -11.89 -2.64 27.83
N ARG A 44 -11.90 -3.92 27.44
CA ARG A 44 -10.71 -4.69 27.07
C ARG A 44 -10.55 -4.90 25.55
N LEU A 45 -11.23 -4.08 24.74
CA LEU A 45 -11.18 -4.18 23.27
C LEU A 45 -10.20 -3.16 22.69
N VAL A 46 -9.27 -3.67 21.88
CA VAL A 46 -8.38 -2.89 21.02
C VAL A 46 -8.84 -3.07 19.58
N LEU A 47 -8.86 -2.00 18.80
CA LEU A 47 -9.16 -2.03 17.36
C LEU A 47 -7.95 -1.57 16.55
N THR A 48 -7.60 -2.25 15.46
CA THR A 48 -6.68 -1.70 14.46
C THR A 48 -7.45 -1.08 13.29
N MET A 49 -7.08 0.15 12.93
CA MET A 49 -7.61 0.89 11.81
C MET A 49 -6.54 0.99 10.71
N TRP A 50 -6.85 0.43 9.54
CA TRP A 50 -5.92 0.35 8.40
C TRP A 50 -5.72 1.69 7.70
N GLY A 51 -6.76 2.51 7.64
CA GLY A 51 -6.69 3.85 7.08
C GLY A 51 -7.83 4.72 7.58
N TYR A 52 -7.62 6.03 7.54
CA TYR A 52 -8.67 7.01 7.77
C TYR A 52 -8.85 7.87 6.54
N PHE A 53 -10.10 7.92 6.10
CA PHE A 53 -10.54 8.63 4.93
C PHE A 53 -11.45 9.77 5.39
N THR A 54 -11.14 11.01 5.00
CA THR A 54 -11.95 12.17 5.40
C THR A 54 -13.08 12.41 4.41
N TRP A 55 -14.25 12.85 4.90
CA TRP A 55 -15.43 13.24 4.08
C TRP A 55 -15.10 14.27 2.99
N ARG A 56 -14.04 15.05 3.19
CA ARG A 56 -13.54 16.03 2.21
C ARG A 56 -12.92 15.40 0.95
N LEU A 57 -12.51 14.13 1.00
CA LEU A 57 -11.91 13.44 -0.15
C LEU A 57 -12.96 12.72 -1.02
N VAL A 58 -14.21 12.59 -0.55
CA VAL A 58 -15.29 11.88 -1.25
C VAL A 58 -15.57 12.43 -2.66
N PRO A 59 -15.62 13.77 -2.91
CA PRO A 59 -15.85 14.29 -4.26
C PRO A 59 -14.72 13.93 -5.24
N LYS A 60 -13.47 13.99 -4.75
CA LYS A 60 -12.28 13.64 -5.54
C LYS A 60 -12.29 12.15 -5.91
N TRP A 61 -12.65 11.28 -4.96
CA TRP A 61 -12.71 9.84 -5.19
C TRP A 61 -13.90 9.38 -6.02
N TYR A 62 -15.03 10.07 -5.90
CA TYR A 62 -16.19 9.86 -6.76
C TYR A 62 -15.85 10.16 -8.22
N ALA A 63 -15.16 11.28 -8.47
CA ALA A 63 -14.66 11.63 -9.81
C ALA A 63 -13.63 10.62 -10.34
N GLU A 64 -12.79 10.07 -9.46
CA GLU A 64 -11.67 9.20 -9.83
C GLU A 64 -11.97 7.69 -9.68
N ARG A 65 -13.24 7.32 -9.44
CA ARG A 65 -13.75 5.93 -9.35
C ARG A 65 -12.97 5.05 -8.37
N PHE A 66 -12.66 5.55 -7.18
CA PHE A 66 -12.07 4.75 -6.11
C PHE A 66 -12.94 3.51 -5.83
N GLY A 67 -12.32 2.33 -5.82
CA GLY A 67 -13.00 1.03 -5.77
C GLY A 67 -12.40 0.12 -4.73
N PHE A 68 -13.22 -0.38 -3.81
CA PHE A 68 -12.89 -1.57 -3.02
C PHE A 68 -13.07 -2.83 -3.90
N PRO A 69 -12.29 -3.90 -3.70
CA PRO A 69 -12.42 -5.16 -4.44
C PRO A 69 -13.66 -5.97 -4.02
N ILE A 70 -14.82 -5.32 -3.94
CA ILE A 70 -16.11 -5.87 -3.53
C ILE A 70 -17.12 -5.36 -4.58
N ASN A 71 -18.06 -6.21 -5.02
CA ASN A 71 -19.09 -5.91 -6.04
C ASN A 71 -20.11 -4.81 -5.65
N ILE A 72 -19.71 -3.83 -4.85
CA ILE A 72 -20.46 -2.65 -4.43
C ILE A 72 -19.81 -1.44 -5.12
N PRO A 73 -20.57 -0.44 -5.60
CA PRO A 73 -19.98 0.82 -6.07
C PRO A 73 -18.99 1.34 -5.01
N GLY A 74 -17.72 1.53 -5.39
CA GLY A 74 -16.65 1.82 -4.43
C GLY A 74 -16.87 3.07 -3.57
N THR A 75 -17.74 3.96 -4.04
CA THR A 75 -18.24 5.13 -3.30
C THR A 75 -19.10 4.74 -2.10
N ALA A 76 -20.00 3.76 -2.24
CA ALA A 76 -20.85 3.29 -1.15
C ALA A 76 -20.04 2.49 -0.12
N ALA A 77 -19.16 1.60 -0.58
CA ALA A 77 -18.25 0.87 0.31
C ALA A 77 -17.29 1.82 1.06
N GLY A 78 -16.79 2.86 0.39
CA GLY A 78 -15.96 3.89 1.03
C GLY A 78 -16.71 4.72 2.08
N ILE A 79 -17.95 5.15 1.79
CA ILE A 79 -18.80 5.87 2.74
C ILE A 79 -19.08 5.01 3.98
N GLU A 80 -19.42 3.74 3.78
CA GLU A 80 -19.64 2.79 4.87
C GLU A 80 -18.39 2.63 5.72
N PHE A 81 -17.23 2.36 5.11
CA PHE A 81 -15.96 2.19 5.79
C PHE A 81 -15.60 3.43 6.64
N MET A 82 -15.83 4.63 6.10
CA MET A 82 -15.61 5.90 6.79
C MET A 82 -16.55 6.11 7.98
N ALA A 83 -17.84 5.81 7.81
CA ALA A 83 -18.81 5.89 8.88
C ALA A 83 -18.43 4.94 10.02
N LEU A 84 -18.11 3.68 9.69
CA LEU A 84 -17.73 2.67 10.67
C LEU A 84 -16.43 3.04 11.41
N ASN A 85 -15.39 3.53 10.72
CA ASN A 85 -14.17 4.01 11.38
C ASN A 85 -14.44 5.22 12.28
N THR A 86 -15.32 6.13 11.86
CA THR A 86 -15.73 7.28 12.70
C THR A 86 -16.43 6.81 13.98
N VAL A 87 -17.32 5.82 13.89
CA VAL A 87 -18.00 5.25 15.07
C VAL A 87 -17.00 4.45 15.94
N ALA A 88 -16.10 3.68 15.33
CA ALA A 88 -15.05 2.94 16.05
C ALA A 88 -14.19 3.88 16.89
N MET A 89 -13.70 4.99 16.34
CA MET A 89 -12.93 5.99 17.09
C MET A 89 -13.70 6.64 18.24
N ARG A 90 -15.04 6.69 18.17
CA ARG A 90 -15.88 7.27 19.24
C ARG A 90 -16.26 6.28 20.33
N THR A 91 -16.26 4.99 20.03
CA THR A 91 -16.84 3.96 20.91
C THR A 91 -15.81 3.00 21.47
N ALA A 92 -14.68 2.81 20.78
CA ALA A 92 -13.63 1.91 21.21
C ALA A 92 -12.85 2.50 22.38
N LYS A 93 -12.44 1.62 23.30
CA LYS A 93 -11.58 2.01 24.42
C LYS A 93 -10.19 2.39 23.94
N VAL A 94 -9.65 1.68 22.94
CA VAL A 94 -8.36 1.94 22.30
C VAL A 94 -8.45 1.67 20.79
N VAL A 95 -7.86 2.56 20.00
CA VAL A 95 -7.69 2.40 18.55
C VAL A 95 -6.21 2.53 18.20
N VAL A 96 -5.71 1.59 17.38
CA VAL A 96 -4.38 1.61 16.79
C VAL A 96 -4.52 1.94 15.30
N SER A 97 -4.04 3.10 14.89
CA SER A 97 -3.97 3.50 13.49
C SER A 97 -2.67 3.01 12.85
N LEU A 98 -2.78 2.42 11.65
CA LEU A 98 -1.61 2.08 10.82
C LEU A 98 -1.10 3.26 9.98
N LEU A 99 -1.87 4.36 9.92
CA LEU A 99 -1.46 5.64 9.34
C LEU A 99 -1.06 6.65 10.43
N PRO A 100 -0.08 7.53 10.17
CA PRO A 100 0.28 8.59 11.11
C PRO A 100 -0.91 9.46 11.51
N LEU A 101 -0.99 9.82 12.79
CA LEU A 101 -2.14 10.56 13.36
C LEU A 101 -2.40 11.92 12.69
N LYS A 102 -1.41 12.52 12.02
CA LYS A 102 -1.57 13.76 11.24
C LYS A 102 -2.61 13.64 10.10
N TYR A 103 -2.90 12.42 9.64
CA TYR A 103 -3.92 12.17 8.61
C TYR A 103 -5.32 11.95 9.20
N ILE A 104 -5.45 11.96 10.53
CA ILE A 104 -6.73 11.84 11.23
C ILE A 104 -7.21 13.25 11.62
N PRO A 105 -8.48 13.61 11.35
CA PRO A 105 -9.02 14.91 11.72
C PRO A 105 -8.87 15.15 13.23
N ARG A 106 -8.45 16.36 13.61
CA ARG A 106 -8.18 16.74 15.00
C ARG A 106 -9.32 16.43 15.97
N GLN A 107 -10.58 16.56 15.52
CA GLN A 107 -11.78 16.25 16.32
C GLN A 107 -11.90 14.76 16.74
N HIS A 108 -11.13 13.87 16.11
CA HIS A 108 -11.08 12.44 16.42
C HIS A 108 -9.79 12.03 17.13
N LEU A 109 -8.85 12.95 17.34
CA LEU A 109 -7.63 12.68 18.10
C LEU A 109 -8.00 12.66 19.59
N GLN A 110 -8.01 11.46 20.16
CA GLN A 110 -8.29 11.20 21.56
C GLN A 110 -7.08 10.49 22.20
N GLU A 111 -6.97 10.51 23.53
CA GLU A 111 -5.84 9.90 24.25
C GLU A 111 -5.71 8.38 24.07
N ASN A 112 -6.77 7.75 23.57
CA ASN A 112 -6.86 6.33 23.30
C ASN A 112 -6.52 5.93 21.85
N LEU A 113 -6.10 6.88 21.02
CA LEU A 113 -5.72 6.65 19.65
C LEU A 113 -4.19 6.66 19.52
N PHE A 114 -3.62 5.52 19.14
CA PHE A 114 -2.18 5.33 18.98
C PHE A 114 -1.85 5.11 17.51
N TYR A 115 -0.66 5.54 17.09
CA TYR A 115 -0.11 5.16 15.81
C TYR A 115 0.90 4.04 15.99
N VAL A 116 0.73 2.95 15.26
CA VAL A 116 1.70 1.87 15.15
C VAL A 116 1.83 1.54 13.66
N PRO A 117 3.02 1.66 13.05
CA PRO A 117 3.19 1.35 11.63
C PRO A 117 2.89 -0.14 11.34
N PRO A 118 2.53 -0.48 10.10
CA PRO A 118 2.36 -1.88 9.71
C PRO A 118 3.68 -2.65 9.88
N PRO A 119 3.66 -3.87 10.47
CA PRO A 119 4.84 -4.72 10.52
C PRO A 119 5.16 -5.26 9.12
N LEU A 120 6.44 -5.26 8.76
CA LEU A 120 6.91 -5.85 7.51
C LEU A 120 8.03 -6.84 7.78
N SER A 121 7.75 -8.13 7.59
CA SER A 121 8.80 -9.15 7.59
C SER A 121 9.48 -9.19 6.23
N PHE A 122 10.79 -8.96 6.25
CA PHE A 122 11.66 -9.05 5.09
C PHE A 122 12.59 -10.25 5.25
N SER A 123 12.02 -11.45 5.13
CA SER A 123 12.76 -12.71 5.18
C SER A 123 12.09 -13.75 4.29
N GLU A 124 12.38 -13.71 3.00
CA GLU A 124 12.15 -14.85 2.11
C GLU A 124 13.45 -15.05 1.33
N THR A 125 14.17 -16.14 1.63
CA THR A 125 15.30 -16.58 0.81
C THR A 125 14.81 -16.79 -0.62
N PRO A 126 15.50 -16.27 -1.64
CA PRO A 126 15.12 -16.52 -3.02
C PRO A 126 15.04 -18.04 -3.27
N GLY A 127 13.86 -18.54 -3.61
CA GLY A 127 13.73 -19.88 -4.20
C GLY A 127 14.49 -19.94 -5.53
N SER A 128 14.96 -21.13 -5.88
CA SER A 128 15.71 -21.43 -7.12
C SER A 128 15.11 -20.71 -8.33
N SER A 129 15.98 -20.10 -9.13
CA SER A 129 15.72 -19.36 -10.37
C SER A 129 14.66 -20.04 -11.27
N ASN A 130 13.50 -19.40 -11.41
CA ASN A 130 12.56 -19.68 -12.49
C ASN A 130 13.12 -19.13 -13.81
N GLU A 131 12.88 -19.80 -14.93
CA GLU A 131 13.26 -19.36 -16.29
C GLU A 131 12.78 -17.92 -16.60
N SER A 132 11.63 -17.51 -16.04
CA SER A 132 11.11 -16.14 -16.20
C SER A 132 11.97 -15.05 -15.56
N ARG A 133 12.80 -15.35 -14.54
CA ARG A 133 13.77 -14.39 -13.99
C ARG A 133 14.95 -14.19 -14.94
N TYR A 134 15.39 -15.25 -15.61
CA TYR A 134 16.53 -15.17 -16.53
C TYR A 134 16.25 -14.19 -17.68
N ASP A 135 15.09 -14.28 -18.32
CA ASP A 135 14.72 -13.37 -19.42
C ASP A 135 14.58 -11.91 -18.97
N ILE A 136 14.09 -11.69 -17.74
CA ILE A 136 13.99 -10.36 -17.13
C ILE A 136 15.38 -9.81 -16.84
N ASP A 137 16.26 -10.60 -16.25
CA ASP A 137 17.61 -10.19 -15.87
C ASP A 137 18.44 -9.88 -17.12
N VAL A 138 18.35 -10.68 -18.19
CA VAL A 138 19.01 -10.42 -19.49
C VAL A 138 18.51 -9.13 -20.14
N SER A 139 17.20 -8.88 -20.10
CA SER A 139 16.62 -7.64 -20.62
C SER A 139 17.02 -6.42 -19.80
N ALA A 140 17.17 -6.60 -18.48
CA ALA A 140 17.60 -5.56 -17.55
C ALA A 140 19.10 -5.20 -17.70
N GLU A 141 19.96 -6.18 -18.01
CA GLU A 141 21.42 -5.98 -18.16
C GLU A 141 21.79 -4.98 -19.26
N HIS A 142 20.94 -4.83 -20.28
CA HIS A 142 21.17 -3.93 -21.41
C HIS A 142 20.49 -2.55 -21.26
N SER A 143 19.87 -2.29 -20.11
CA SER A 143 19.14 -1.06 -19.81
C SER A 143 19.88 -0.16 -18.82
N ASP A 144 19.70 1.16 -18.95
CA ASP A 144 20.25 2.14 -18.00
C ASP A 144 19.43 2.17 -16.70
N ILE A 145 18.15 1.78 -16.78
CA ILE A 145 17.22 1.77 -15.65
C ILE A 145 16.05 0.79 -15.86
N VAL A 146 15.61 0.18 -14.76
CA VAL A 146 14.41 -0.68 -14.71
C VAL A 146 13.35 -0.03 -13.83
N PHE A 147 12.16 0.16 -14.41
CA PHE A 147 10.94 0.54 -13.70
C PHE A 147 10.06 -0.68 -13.44
N ILE A 148 9.40 -0.70 -12.29
CA ILE A 148 8.53 -1.80 -11.86
C ILE A 148 7.19 -1.22 -11.43
N PHE A 149 6.11 -1.78 -11.97
CA PHE A 149 4.76 -1.52 -11.52
C PHE A 149 4.10 -2.83 -11.11
N GLY A 150 3.41 -2.85 -9.96
CA GLY A 150 2.74 -4.03 -9.44
C GLY A 150 1.28 -3.81 -9.08
N SER A 151 0.37 -4.63 -9.62
CA SER A 151 -1.01 -4.74 -9.15
C SER A 151 -1.55 -6.13 -9.45
N ARG A 152 -2.25 -6.77 -8.51
CA ARG A 152 -2.88 -8.09 -8.73
C ARG A 152 -3.77 -8.11 -9.98
N ASP A 153 -4.52 -7.03 -10.18
CA ASP A 153 -5.43 -6.84 -11.31
C ASP A 153 -5.11 -5.50 -12.01
N LEU A 154 -4.59 -5.58 -13.24
CA LEU A 154 -4.22 -4.40 -14.04
C LEU A 154 -5.42 -3.65 -14.63
N SER A 155 -6.63 -4.21 -14.58
CA SER A 155 -7.86 -3.53 -15.03
C SER A 155 -8.35 -2.47 -14.04
N ILE A 156 -7.82 -2.46 -12.80
CA ILE A 156 -8.15 -1.46 -11.79
C ILE A 156 -7.44 -0.15 -12.14
N LYS A 157 -8.15 0.74 -12.86
CA LYS A 157 -7.65 2.06 -13.29
C LYS A 157 -7.08 2.89 -12.14
N GLY A 158 -7.67 2.75 -10.94
CA GLY A 158 -7.22 3.44 -9.73
C GLY A 158 -5.77 3.16 -9.35
N LYS A 159 -5.16 2.05 -9.78
CA LYS A 159 -3.76 1.69 -9.46
C LYS A 159 -2.74 2.44 -10.33
N GLY A 160 -3.15 3.03 -11.45
CA GLY A 160 -2.25 3.85 -12.28
C GLY A 160 -1.37 3.07 -13.27
N ALA A 161 -1.72 1.83 -13.61
CA ALA A 161 -0.94 1.01 -14.55
C ALA A 161 -0.80 1.64 -15.96
N GLN A 162 -1.90 2.18 -16.50
CA GLN A 162 -1.85 2.89 -17.80
C GLN A 162 -1.02 4.18 -17.72
N LEU A 163 -1.11 4.91 -16.59
CA LEU A 163 -0.31 6.11 -16.36
C LEU A 163 1.20 5.79 -16.35
N ALA A 164 1.59 4.65 -15.75
CA ALA A 164 2.97 4.17 -15.81
C ALA A 164 3.43 3.92 -17.24
N VAL A 165 2.62 3.24 -18.06
CA VAL A 165 2.89 2.98 -19.48
C VAL A 165 3.01 4.27 -20.28
N ASP A 166 2.11 5.22 -20.08
CA ASP A 166 2.07 6.47 -20.84
C ASP A 166 3.30 7.35 -20.54
N ALA A 167 3.67 7.47 -19.26
CA ALA A 167 4.86 8.20 -18.84
C ALA A 167 6.15 7.52 -19.30
N PHE A 168 6.21 6.19 -19.22
CA PHE A 168 7.33 5.40 -19.72
C PHE A 168 7.50 5.52 -21.23
N THR A 169 6.39 5.48 -21.99
CA THR A 169 6.40 5.68 -23.44
C THR A 169 7.04 7.04 -23.77
N ARG A 170 6.65 8.08 -23.03
CA ARG A 170 7.21 9.41 -23.24
C ARG A 170 8.71 9.44 -22.95
N LEU A 171 9.17 8.80 -21.88
CA LEU A 171 10.59 8.70 -21.53
C LEU A 171 11.42 8.11 -22.67
N LEU A 172 10.96 6.99 -23.25
CA LEU A 172 11.68 6.32 -24.34
C LEU A 172 11.67 7.13 -25.64
N LEU A 173 10.52 7.68 -26.02
CA LEU A 173 10.37 8.34 -27.32
C LEU A 173 10.94 9.76 -27.35
N ARG A 174 10.82 10.51 -26.24
CA ARG A 174 11.26 11.90 -26.14
C ARG A 174 12.72 12.00 -25.72
N ASP A 175 13.09 11.32 -24.63
CA ASP A 175 14.39 11.52 -23.98
C ASP A 175 15.40 10.42 -24.33
N ARG A 176 14.97 9.40 -25.07
CA ARG A 176 15.83 8.33 -25.62
C ARG A 176 16.62 7.57 -24.54
N ILE A 177 16.11 7.51 -23.32
CA ILE A 177 16.66 6.71 -22.22
C ILE A 177 16.48 5.23 -22.55
N ARG A 178 17.50 4.39 -22.33
CA ARG A 178 17.33 2.93 -22.46
C ARG A 178 16.75 2.40 -21.16
N ALA A 179 15.45 2.15 -21.14
CA ALA A 179 14.76 1.69 -19.94
C ALA A 179 13.86 0.49 -20.22
N ILE A 180 13.60 -0.31 -19.18
CA ILE A 180 12.63 -1.40 -19.19
C ILE A 180 11.52 -1.10 -18.18
N LEU A 181 10.27 -1.38 -18.54
CA LEU A 181 9.13 -1.37 -17.61
C LEU A 181 8.62 -2.79 -17.39
N ILE A 182 8.77 -3.29 -16.16
CA ILE A 182 8.23 -4.57 -15.72
C ILE A 182 6.85 -4.32 -15.10
N ILE A 183 5.83 -4.98 -15.63
CA ILE A 183 4.45 -4.91 -15.15
C ILE A 183 4.06 -6.25 -14.57
N VAL A 184 3.89 -6.27 -13.24
CA VAL A 184 3.49 -7.44 -12.47
C VAL A 184 2.00 -7.40 -12.21
N GLY A 185 1.27 -8.43 -12.65
CA GLY A 185 -0.18 -8.49 -12.50
C GLY A 185 -0.92 -9.30 -13.56
N GLY A 186 -2.15 -9.69 -13.24
CA GLY A 186 -3.07 -10.32 -14.19
C GLY A 186 -3.73 -9.30 -15.13
N LYS A 187 -4.44 -9.82 -16.16
CA LYS A 187 -5.23 -9.03 -17.13
C LYS A 187 -4.41 -8.03 -17.96
N LYS A 188 -3.27 -8.45 -18.51
CA LYS A 188 -2.39 -7.60 -19.37
C LYS A 188 -3.12 -6.86 -20.50
N ASN A 189 -4.18 -7.47 -21.06
CA ASN A 189 -4.97 -6.89 -22.15
C ASN A 189 -5.77 -5.62 -21.73
N ALA A 190 -5.79 -5.28 -20.43
CA ALA A 190 -6.38 -4.05 -19.94
C ALA A 190 -5.52 -2.80 -20.21
N LEU A 191 -4.24 -2.98 -20.58
CA LEU A 191 -3.31 -1.87 -20.85
C LEU A 191 -3.07 -1.72 -22.35
N SER A 192 -3.09 -0.47 -22.81
CA SER A 192 -2.67 -0.09 -24.16
C SER A 192 -1.20 0.31 -24.11
N VAL A 193 -0.33 -0.47 -24.75
CA VAL A 193 1.10 -0.15 -24.86
C VAL A 193 1.41 0.07 -26.35
N PRO A 194 1.96 1.23 -26.74
CA PRO A 194 2.27 1.50 -28.14
C PRO A 194 3.27 0.50 -28.73
N ASN A 195 3.10 0.14 -30.01
CA ASN A 195 4.01 -0.79 -30.70
C ASN A 195 5.47 -0.32 -30.66
N ALA A 196 5.71 1.00 -30.73
CA ALA A 196 7.04 1.60 -30.72
C ALA A 196 7.86 1.36 -29.44
N VAL A 197 7.22 0.94 -28.34
CA VAL A 197 7.88 0.70 -27.04
C VAL A 197 7.60 -0.71 -26.51
N ARG A 198 6.98 -1.58 -27.32
CA ARG A 198 6.47 -2.88 -26.87
C ARG A 198 7.57 -3.76 -26.30
N ASP A 199 8.72 -3.79 -26.97
CA ASP A 199 9.85 -4.65 -26.60
C ASP A 199 10.52 -4.21 -25.29
N SER A 200 10.22 -3.00 -24.82
CA SER A 200 10.70 -2.45 -23.55
C SER A 200 9.69 -2.61 -22.41
N VAL A 201 8.53 -3.24 -22.64
CA VAL A 201 7.50 -3.46 -21.61
C VAL A 201 7.27 -4.97 -21.40
N ILE A 202 7.66 -5.45 -20.22
CA ILE A 202 7.58 -6.87 -19.87
C ILE A 202 6.37 -7.12 -18.98
N PHE A 203 5.48 -8.00 -19.40
CA PHE A 203 4.33 -8.45 -18.59
C PHE A 203 4.64 -9.81 -17.97
N THR A 204 4.77 -9.87 -16.64
CA THR A 204 5.13 -11.13 -15.96
C THR A 204 3.92 -12.03 -15.67
N GLY A 205 2.71 -11.49 -15.75
CA GLY A 205 1.53 -12.12 -15.14
C GLY A 205 1.54 -11.98 -13.62
N PHE A 206 0.71 -12.79 -12.95
CA PHE A 206 0.69 -12.84 -11.48
C PHE A 206 1.95 -13.56 -10.97
N LEU A 207 2.67 -12.92 -10.05
CA LEU A 207 3.82 -13.52 -9.37
C LEU A 207 3.47 -13.83 -7.92
N LYS A 208 4.04 -14.92 -7.40
CA LYS A 208 4.06 -15.16 -5.96
C LYS A 208 4.95 -14.09 -5.30
N ARG A 209 4.70 -13.82 -4.00
CA ARG A 209 5.43 -12.78 -3.25
C ARG A 209 6.95 -12.94 -3.37
N HIS A 210 7.50 -14.14 -3.13
CA HIS A 210 8.94 -14.40 -3.25
C HIS A 210 9.51 -14.07 -4.65
N ASP A 211 8.76 -14.38 -5.72
CA ASP A 211 9.16 -14.10 -7.10
C ASP A 211 9.20 -12.58 -7.34
N TYR A 212 8.13 -11.89 -6.94
CA TYR A 212 8.00 -10.43 -6.99
C TYR A 212 9.11 -9.72 -6.23
N LEU A 213 9.42 -10.17 -5.00
CA LEU A 213 10.50 -9.59 -4.20
C LEU A 213 11.87 -9.70 -4.89
N GLY A 214 12.11 -10.77 -5.66
CA GLY A 214 13.35 -10.90 -6.45
C GLY A 214 13.48 -9.92 -7.61
N LEU A 215 12.36 -9.28 -8.02
CA LEU A 215 12.40 -8.20 -9.01
C LEU A 215 12.81 -6.86 -8.37
N LEU A 216 12.69 -6.72 -7.06
CA LEU A 216 13.02 -5.48 -6.36
C LEU A 216 14.52 -5.45 -6.03
N GLY A 217 15.08 -4.27 -5.81
CA GLY A 217 16.49 -4.14 -5.45
C GLY A 217 17.06 -2.74 -5.67
N PRO A 218 18.29 -2.50 -5.20
CA PRO A 218 19.03 -1.27 -5.47
C PRO A 218 19.15 -1.01 -6.97
N GLY A 219 19.09 0.25 -7.37
CA GLY A 219 19.21 0.67 -8.78
C GLY A 219 17.94 0.48 -9.61
N ARG A 220 16.87 -0.11 -9.05
CA ARG A 220 15.55 -0.23 -9.67
C ARG A 220 14.60 0.85 -9.14
N CYS A 221 13.56 1.16 -9.90
CA CYS A 221 12.54 2.13 -9.56
C CYS A 221 11.15 1.49 -9.47
N PHE A 222 10.45 1.68 -8.35
CA PHE A 222 9.08 1.20 -8.18
C PHE A 222 8.07 2.34 -8.36
N LEU A 223 6.97 2.06 -9.06
CA LEU A 223 5.92 3.01 -9.40
C LEU A 223 4.66 2.78 -8.55
N ALA A 224 4.49 3.59 -7.50
CA ALA A 224 3.33 3.57 -6.61
C ALA A 224 2.33 4.68 -7.00
N LEU A 225 1.59 4.48 -8.10
CA LEU A 225 0.79 5.54 -8.76
C LEU A 225 -0.71 5.49 -8.44
N SER A 226 -1.06 4.85 -7.33
CA SER A 226 -2.45 4.66 -6.90
C SER A 226 -3.17 5.98 -6.64
N HIS A 227 -4.46 5.99 -6.94
CA HIS A 227 -5.38 7.08 -6.61
C HIS A 227 -5.67 7.16 -5.10
N GLY A 228 -5.72 5.99 -4.47
CA GLY A 228 -5.88 5.83 -3.03
C GLY A 228 -5.53 4.41 -2.64
N GLU A 229 -5.14 4.24 -1.39
CA GLU A 229 -4.90 2.96 -0.73
C GLU A 229 -5.24 3.16 0.76
N GLU A 230 -5.56 2.07 1.45
CA GLU A 230 -5.52 2.07 2.92
C GLU A 230 -4.06 2.03 3.38
N LEU A 231 -3.31 1.07 2.84
CA LEU A 231 -1.87 0.91 2.99
C LEU A 231 -1.29 0.35 1.69
N ASP A 232 -0.10 0.80 1.30
CA ASP A 232 0.62 0.27 0.14
C ASP A 232 1.81 -0.57 0.59
N TYR A 233 1.56 -1.86 0.85
CA TYR A 233 2.63 -2.81 1.18
C TYR A 233 3.61 -3.03 0.03
N ALA A 234 3.18 -2.92 -1.24
CA ALA A 234 4.08 -3.09 -2.37
C ALA A 234 5.11 -1.95 -2.43
N CYS A 235 4.67 -0.72 -2.14
CA CYS A 235 5.55 0.42 -1.94
C CYS A 235 6.54 0.18 -0.78
N LEU A 236 6.07 -0.28 0.39
CA LEU A 236 6.94 -0.59 1.53
C LEU A 236 7.98 -1.69 1.20
N GLU A 237 7.56 -2.75 0.51
CA GLU A 237 8.43 -3.85 0.07
C GLU A 237 9.50 -3.36 -0.91
N ALA A 238 9.13 -2.49 -1.85
CA ALA A 238 10.09 -1.85 -2.76
C ALA A 238 11.11 -0.98 -2.02
N MET A 239 10.65 -0.14 -1.08
CA MET A 239 11.54 0.70 -0.28
C MET A 239 12.50 -0.15 0.56
N VAL A 240 12.02 -1.18 1.26
CA VAL A 240 12.89 -2.06 2.07
C VAL A 240 13.93 -2.77 1.20
N SER A 241 13.56 -3.17 -0.01
CA SER A 241 14.45 -3.79 -1.00
C SER A 241 15.49 -2.82 -1.57
N GLY A 242 15.38 -1.52 -1.30
CA GLY A 242 16.32 -0.51 -1.76
C GLY A 242 15.98 0.08 -3.14
N CYS A 243 14.77 -0.14 -3.65
CA CYS A 243 14.30 0.58 -4.84
C CYS A 243 14.13 2.06 -4.51
N ALA A 244 14.45 2.93 -5.46
CA ALA A 244 13.85 4.26 -5.45
C ALA A 244 12.35 4.14 -5.77
N VAL A 245 11.51 5.00 -5.21
CA VAL A 245 10.06 4.96 -5.43
C VAL A 245 9.58 6.28 -6.03
N ILE A 246 8.73 6.19 -7.06
CA ILE A 246 7.91 7.30 -7.54
C ILE A 246 6.49 7.05 -7.05
N ALA A 247 6.01 7.90 -6.14
CA ALA A 247 4.76 7.70 -5.42
C ALA A 247 3.79 8.86 -5.65
N SER A 248 2.50 8.56 -5.83
CA SER A 248 1.46 9.59 -5.83
C SER A 248 1.32 10.23 -4.44
N ASP A 249 0.95 11.52 -4.39
CA ASP A 249 0.70 12.22 -3.12
C ASP A 249 -0.63 11.77 -2.46
N ILE A 250 -0.58 10.65 -1.74
CA ILE A 250 -1.69 10.10 -0.97
C ILE A 250 -1.23 9.69 0.45
N PRO A 251 -2.14 9.67 1.45
CA PRO A 251 -1.79 9.32 2.83
C PRO A 251 -1.06 7.98 2.99
N ALA A 252 -1.39 6.97 2.19
CA ALA A 252 -0.74 5.66 2.25
C ALA A 252 0.76 5.68 1.87
N HIS A 253 1.21 6.70 1.15
CA HIS A 253 2.61 6.88 0.76
C HIS A 253 3.39 7.79 1.72
N TYR A 254 2.91 8.02 2.95
CA TYR A 254 3.51 8.95 3.92
C TYR A 254 5.00 8.71 4.22
N VAL A 255 5.51 7.50 3.96
CA VAL A 255 6.92 7.14 4.13
C VAL A 255 7.81 7.67 3.00
N VAL A 256 7.25 7.97 1.83
CA VAL A 256 7.94 8.54 0.68
C VAL A 256 7.98 10.05 0.86
N LYS A 257 9.19 10.58 1.01
CA LYS A 257 9.46 12.00 1.14
C LYS A 257 10.21 12.44 -0.10
N ASP A 258 9.67 13.45 -0.78
CA ASP A 258 10.21 13.93 -2.06
C ASP A 258 11.68 14.34 -1.90
N HIS A 259 12.53 13.87 -2.82
CA HIS A 259 13.97 14.06 -2.83
C HIS A 259 14.76 13.51 -1.61
N GLU A 260 14.09 12.85 -0.64
CA GLU A 260 14.77 12.22 0.51
C GLU A 260 14.72 10.69 0.43
N THR A 261 13.53 10.11 0.22
CA THR A 261 13.31 8.65 0.18
C THR A 261 12.58 8.19 -1.09
N GLY A 262 12.36 9.10 -2.03
CA GLY A 262 11.76 8.85 -3.33
C GLY A 262 11.33 10.15 -4.00
N ARG A 263 10.45 10.05 -4.99
CA ARG A 263 9.82 11.18 -5.65
C ARG A 263 8.32 11.17 -5.39
N VAL A 264 7.77 12.29 -4.92
CA VAL A 264 6.32 12.44 -4.74
C VAL A 264 5.76 13.20 -5.93
N VAL A 265 4.79 12.61 -6.63
CA VAL A 265 4.28 13.11 -7.91
C VAL A 265 2.77 13.36 -7.88
N SER A 266 2.35 14.31 -8.71
CA SER A 266 0.95 14.41 -9.11
C SER A 266 0.62 13.26 -10.08
N ARG A 267 -0.62 12.78 -10.05
CA ARG A 267 -1.08 11.67 -10.92
C ARG A 267 -1.37 12.12 -12.35
N ASN A 268 -0.37 12.67 -13.02
CA ASN A 268 -0.42 13.05 -14.42
C ASN A 268 0.87 12.63 -15.13
N ILE A 269 0.80 12.52 -16.45
CA ILE A 269 1.90 11.98 -17.26
C ILE A 269 3.16 12.84 -17.11
N ASP A 270 3.03 14.18 -17.10
CA ASP A 270 4.18 15.09 -17.01
C ASP A 270 4.97 14.92 -15.70
N SER A 271 4.27 14.83 -14.58
CA SER A 271 4.89 14.70 -13.26
C SER A 271 5.56 13.34 -13.08
N VAL A 272 4.92 12.26 -13.53
CA VAL A 272 5.51 10.91 -13.48
C VAL A 272 6.71 10.81 -14.41
N HIS A 273 6.59 11.33 -15.63
CA HIS A 273 7.67 11.37 -16.62
C HIS A 273 8.89 12.15 -16.12
N SER A 274 8.69 13.33 -15.53
CA SER A 274 9.77 14.13 -14.94
C SER A 274 10.49 13.39 -13.81
N ALA A 275 9.75 12.69 -12.94
CA ALA A 275 10.36 11.87 -11.90
C ALA A 275 11.10 10.64 -12.47
N MET A 276 10.57 10.01 -13.52
CA MET A 276 11.28 8.93 -14.23
C MET A 276 12.60 9.41 -14.84
N LEU A 277 12.61 10.60 -15.42
CA LEU A 277 13.80 11.21 -16.01
C LEU A 277 14.84 11.58 -14.94
N ASP A 278 14.42 12.15 -13.81
CA ASP A 278 15.31 12.43 -12.68
C ASP A 278 15.96 11.16 -12.14
N LEU A 279 15.18 10.08 -11.99
CA LEU A 279 15.70 8.79 -11.54
C LEU A 279 16.50 8.04 -12.60
N ALA A 280 16.60 8.55 -13.84
CA ALA A 280 17.57 8.02 -14.81
C ALA A 280 19.01 8.23 -14.33
N ASP A 281 19.25 9.29 -13.54
CA ASP A 281 20.53 9.50 -12.85
C ASP A 281 20.75 8.42 -11.77
N ASN A 282 21.84 7.67 -11.92
CA ASN A 282 22.11 6.50 -11.09
C ASN A 282 22.41 6.87 -9.64
N ASP A 283 23.13 7.96 -9.40
CA ASP A 283 23.50 8.38 -8.05
C ASP A 283 22.27 8.85 -7.27
N THR A 284 21.42 9.66 -7.90
CA THR A 284 20.13 10.10 -7.34
C THR A 284 19.26 8.89 -7.00
N ARG A 285 19.10 7.96 -7.94
CA ARG A 285 18.32 6.73 -7.76
C ARG A 285 18.84 5.86 -6.61
N LEU A 286 20.14 5.59 -6.56
CA LEU A 286 20.75 4.77 -5.51
C LEU A 286 20.66 5.42 -4.13
N ASN A 287 20.88 6.75 -4.05
CA ASN A 287 20.78 7.48 -2.79
C ASN A 287 19.37 7.47 -2.22
N LEU A 288 18.35 7.73 -3.06
CA LEU A 288 16.95 7.68 -2.63
C LEU A 288 16.55 6.27 -2.16
N GLY A 289 16.91 5.23 -2.91
CA GLY A 289 16.63 3.84 -2.53
C GLY A 289 17.31 3.42 -1.22
N LYS A 290 18.55 3.85 -1.00
CA LYS A 290 19.28 3.61 0.26
C LYS A 290 18.60 4.29 1.46
N ASN A 291 18.19 5.54 1.30
CA ASN A 291 17.49 6.28 2.34
C ASN A 291 16.11 5.67 2.65
N ALA A 292 15.37 5.29 1.61
CA ALA A 292 14.10 4.58 1.70
C ALA A 292 14.23 3.29 2.50
N SER A 293 15.21 2.44 2.15
CA SER A 293 15.46 1.17 2.83
C SER A 293 15.78 1.37 4.30
N ARG A 294 16.65 2.33 4.63
CA ARG A 294 17.00 2.65 6.03
C ARG A 294 15.76 3.06 6.83
N GLN A 295 14.98 4.00 6.31
CA GLN A 295 13.82 4.55 7.00
C GLN A 295 12.75 3.47 7.22
N VAL A 296 12.41 2.69 6.18
CA VAL A 296 11.31 1.72 6.28
C VAL A 296 11.70 0.50 7.12
N LYS A 297 12.96 0.01 7.04
CA LYS A 297 13.42 -1.08 7.92
C LYS A 297 13.33 -0.72 9.40
N GLN A 298 13.69 0.51 9.76
CA GLN A 298 13.55 0.99 11.13
C GLN A 298 12.09 1.13 11.54
N LEU A 299 11.25 1.71 10.67
CA LEU A 299 9.84 1.99 10.96
C LEU A 299 9.01 0.72 11.08
N THR A 300 9.22 -0.27 10.21
CA THR A 300 8.33 -1.44 10.03
C THR A 300 8.87 -2.72 10.69
N SER A 301 9.93 -2.60 11.50
CA SER A 301 10.54 -3.72 12.23
C SER A 301 9.47 -4.49 13.01
N PRO A 302 9.26 -5.80 12.71
CA PRO A 302 8.25 -6.60 13.41
C PRO A 302 8.47 -6.64 14.92
N THR A 303 9.73 -6.60 15.36
CA THR A 303 10.08 -6.59 16.78
C THR A 303 9.66 -5.28 17.46
N GLU A 304 9.94 -4.13 16.84
CA GLU A 304 9.59 -2.83 17.42
C GLU A 304 8.08 -2.55 17.36
N VAL A 305 7.43 -2.99 16.28
CA VAL A 305 5.97 -2.99 16.16
C VAL A 305 5.34 -3.84 17.26
N ALA A 306 5.84 -5.07 17.47
CA ALA A 306 5.33 -5.95 18.53
C ALA A 306 5.51 -5.35 19.93
N LYS A 307 6.64 -4.69 20.22
CA LYS A 307 6.86 -3.97 21.48
C LYS A 307 5.83 -2.85 21.68
N SER A 308 5.51 -2.10 20.62
CA SER A 308 4.51 -1.03 20.68
C SER A 308 3.11 -1.57 20.99
N TYR A 309 2.72 -2.67 20.34
CA TYR A 309 1.47 -3.36 20.68
C TYR A 309 1.46 -3.89 22.12
N ALA A 310 2.56 -4.48 22.60
CA ALA A 310 2.66 -4.98 23.98
C ALA A 310 2.45 -3.86 25.02
N THR A 311 3.08 -2.69 24.82
CA THR A 311 2.88 -1.51 25.67
C THR A 311 1.41 -1.06 25.68
N ILE A 312 0.76 -1.03 24.52
CA ILE A 312 -0.65 -0.66 24.41
C ILE A 312 -1.53 -1.67 25.15
N TYR A 313 -1.29 -2.97 24.97
CA TYR A 313 -2.05 -4.01 25.68
C TYR A 313 -1.89 -3.94 27.19
N GLN A 314 -0.67 -3.74 27.68
CA GLN A 314 -0.40 -3.57 29.12
C GLN A 314 -1.19 -2.38 29.68
N ARG A 315 -1.25 -1.26 28.94
CA ARG A 315 -2.05 -0.10 29.34
C ARG A 315 -3.54 -0.46 29.45
N VAL A 316 -4.10 -1.20 28.48
CA VAL A 316 -5.50 -1.64 28.52
C VAL A 316 -5.77 -2.58 29.69
N LEU A 317 -4.85 -3.51 29.98
CA LEU A 317 -4.98 -4.46 31.08
C LEU A 317 -4.85 -3.82 32.47
N SER A 318 -4.21 -2.64 32.55
CA SER A 318 -4.04 -1.89 33.80
C SER A 318 -5.22 -0.97 34.16
N THR A 319 -6.21 -0.84 33.28
CA THR A 319 -7.46 -0.07 33.50
C THR A 319 -8.61 -0.94 33.98
#